data_AF-A0A963HVE6-F1
#
_entry.id   AF-A0A963HVE6-F1
#
_cell.length_a   1.000
_cell.length_b   1.000
_cell.length_c   1.000
_cell.angle_alpha   90.00
_cell.angle_beta   90.00
_cell.angle_gamma   90.00
#
_symmetry.space_group_name_H-M   'P 1'
#
loop_
_entity.id
_entity.type
_entity.pdbx_description
1 polymer ?
#
loop_
_entity_poly.entity_id
_entity_poly.type
_entity_poly.pdbx_seq_one_letter_code
_entity_poly.pdbx_strand_id
1 'polypeptide(L)'
;MIHRLTTALALSLGLSCGVAQAAAVVLYDQDFESPVNFVNDGGDVNIHRTVNQLYSNQPVGFSFAQTNTVETLLVEGTQAWALAQSGNGGFKDPQGIAGSYVIGMLSSVQNDLLGLAFNVGAHQFLNFNFNISSIDLDRWSGPFVPTNGLAPTFRISLFDNPGGGVGVGGGTVLDSHDVTGTVAPNKWTFDWSEYTLALDATGNTNGNVILQIDLLQGGYAAMDNFLIAASDTAGDVGGGGQGVPEPLSIALLGIGLAALRVTRRRH
;
A
#
# COMPACT_ATOMS: atom_id res chain seq x y z
N MET A 1 40.91 -35.14 55.83
CA MET A 1 39.64 -34.46 56.18
C MET A 1 39.40 -33.36 55.17
N ILE A 2 38.34 -33.48 54.38
CA ILE A 2 38.13 -32.83 53.08
C ILE A 2 37.69 -31.37 53.26
N HIS A 3 38.43 -30.42 52.65
CA HIS A 3 38.02 -29.02 52.51
C HIS A 3 36.86 -28.92 51.51
N ARG A 4 35.74 -28.32 51.92
CA ARG A 4 34.59 -28.04 51.04
C ARG A 4 34.80 -26.67 50.38
N LEU A 5 35.03 -26.69 49.06
CA LEU A 5 34.86 -25.52 48.17
C LEU A 5 33.40 -25.07 48.22
N THR A 6 33.16 -23.78 48.46
CA THR A 6 31.87 -23.12 48.26
C THR A 6 31.96 -22.27 46.99
N THR A 7 31.34 -22.73 45.92
CA THR A 7 31.21 -22.02 44.65
C THR A 7 30.06 -21.01 44.76
N ALA A 8 30.37 -19.71 44.70
CA ALA A 8 29.37 -18.66 44.54
C ALA A 8 29.06 -18.48 43.04
N LEU A 9 27.82 -18.78 42.63
CA LEU A 9 27.33 -18.55 41.28
C LEU A 9 26.82 -17.10 41.20
N ALA A 10 27.56 -16.22 40.52
CA ALA A 10 27.11 -14.87 40.22
C ALA A 10 26.13 -14.92 39.03
N LEU A 11 24.88 -14.55 39.26
CA LEU A 11 23.86 -14.41 38.22
C LEU A 11 23.90 -12.98 37.68
N SER A 12 24.56 -12.78 36.54
CA SER A 12 24.54 -11.52 35.80
C SER A 12 23.16 -11.31 35.16
N LEU A 13 22.34 -10.41 35.70
CA LEU A 13 21.17 -9.89 35.00
C LEU A 13 21.66 -8.97 33.88
N GLY A 14 21.62 -9.43 32.64
CA GLY A 14 21.77 -8.58 31.48
C GLY A 14 20.51 -7.72 31.31
N LEU A 15 20.60 -6.42 31.60
CA LEU A 15 19.62 -5.44 31.15
C LEU A 15 19.80 -5.25 29.64
N SER A 16 19.00 -5.96 28.84
CA SER A 16 18.82 -5.60 27.43
C SER A 16 17.98 -4.33 27.38
N CYS A 17 18.63 -3.20 27.07
CA CYS A 17 17.96 -1.95 26.78
C CYS A 17 17.21 -2.12 25.44
N GLY A 18 15.90 -2.37 25.49
CA GLY A 18 15.06 -2.34 24.30
C GLY A 18 14.93 -0.89 23.84
N VAL A 19 15.41 -0.59 22.64
CA VAL A 19 15.06 0.66 21.97
C VAL A 19 13.54 0.67 21.79
N ALA A 20 12.88 1.70 22.32
CA ALA A 20 11.48 1.94 22.00
C ALA A 20 11.41 2.32 20.51
N GLN A 21 11.04 1.36 19.67
CA GLN A 21 10.82 1.61 18.25
C GLN A 21 9.52 2.41 18.15
N ALA A 22 9.59 3.61 17.57
CA ALA A 22 8.40 4.41 17.33
C ALA A 22 7.47 3.62 16.40
N ALA A 23 6.20 3.47 16.78
CA ALA A 23 5.21 2.81 15.96
C ALA A 23 4.97 3.62 14.68
N ALA A 24 4.74 2.94 13.55
CA ALA A 24 4.34 3.60 12.32
C ALA A 24 3.09 4.47 12.52
N VAL A 25 3.08 5.63 11.86
CA VAL A 25 1.95 6.56 11.82
C VAL A 25 1.24 6.34 10.49
N VAL A 26 0.05 5.73 10.52
CA VAL A 26 -0.81 5.60 9.33
C VAL A 26 -1.25 7.00 8.89
N LEU A 27 -0.92 7.36 7.66
CA LEU A 27 -1.23 8.64 7.04
C LEU A 27 -2.44 8.57 6.13
N TYR A 28 -2.68 7.40 5.53
CA TYR A 28 -3.75 7.20 4.58
C TYR A 28 -4.11 5.72 4.47
N ASP A 29 -5.41 5.45 4.44
CA ASP A 29 -6.00 4.12 4.35
C ASP A 29 -7.29 4.27 3.52
N GLN A 30 -7.28 3.76 2.29
CA GLN A 30 -8.42 3.78 1.38
C GLN A 30 -8.47 2.51 0.52
N ASP A 31 -9.61 1.83 0.59
CA ASP A 31 -10.04 0.71 -0.25
C ASP A 31 -10.91 1.17 -1.44
N PHE A 32 -11.09 2.49 -1.60
CA PHE A 32 -11.89 3.11 -2.66
C PHE A 32 -13.36 2.69 -2.73
N GLU A 33 -13.93 2.09 -1.68
CA GLU A 33 -15.28 1.54 -1.70
C GLU A 33 -16.41 2.58 -1.55
N SER A 34 -16.06 3.84 -1.26
CA SER A 34 -17.02 4.91 -0.96
C SER A 34 -16.88 6.14 -1.87
N PRO A 35 -16.94 6.00 -3.21
CA PRO A 35 -16.90 7.18 -4.09
C PRO A 35 -18.12 8.07 -3.88
N VAL A 36 -17.90 9.38 -3.80
CA VAL A 36 -18.98 10.37 -3.72
C VAL A 36 -19.61 10.57 -5.10
N ASN A 37 -20.92 10.33 -5.20
CA ASN A 37 -21.70 10.56 -6.42
C ASN A 37 -21.15 9.82 -7.67
N PHE A 38 -20.65 8.59 -7.49
CA PHE A 38 -20.31 7.75 -8.63
C PHE A 38 -21.55 7.52 -9.50
N VAL A 39 -21.38 7.63 -10.82
CA VAL A 39 -22.41 7.29 -11.82
C VAL A 39 -21.78 6.33 -12.82
N ASN A 40 -22.47 5.22 -13.09
CA ASN A 40 -22.06 4.26 -14.12
C ASN A 40 -22.54 4.68 -15.52
N ASP A 41 -22.08 5.84 -15.98
CA ASP A 41 -22.38 6.42 -17.30
C ASP A 41 -21.27 6.15 -18.33
N GLY A 42 -20.14 5.58 -17.90
CA GLY A 42 -19.02 5.22 -18.79
C GLY A 42 -18.88 3.72 -19.09
N GLY A 43 -19.86 2.87 -18.77
CA GLY A 43 -19.75 1.43 -19.05
C GLY A 43 -18.77 0.74 -18.11
N ASP A 44 -19.04 0.88 -16.82
CA ASP A 44 -18.28 0.40 -15.67
C ASP A 44 -16.94 1.11 -15.43
N VAL A 45 -16.75 2.29 -16.02
CA VAL A 45 -15.65 3.21 -15.73
C VAL A 45 -16.20 4.63 -15.67
N ASN A 46 -15.68 5.49 -14.79
CA ASN A 46 -16.05 6.89 -14.72
C ASN A 46 -15.06 7.77 -15.48
N ILE A 47 -15.43 8.16 -16.70
CA ILE A 47 -14.63 9.07 -17.54
C ILE A 47 -15.06 10.54 -17.41
N HIS A 48 -16.12 10.80 -16.64
CA HIS A 48 -16.74 12.12 -16.52
C HIS A 48 -16.41 12.81 -15.19
N ARG A 49 -15.92 12.05 -14.21
CA ARG A 49 -15.50 12.54 -12.90
C ARG A 49 -14.10 12.05 -12.63
N THR A 50 -13.27 12.96 -12.14
CA THR A 50 -11.90 12.65 -11.74
C THR A 50 -11.87 11.87 -10.43
N VAL A 51 -10.78 11.14 -10.16
CA VAL A 51 -10.57 10.49 -8.86
C VAL A 51 -10.68 11.51 -7.72
N ASN A 52 -10.13 12.72 -7.90
CA ASN A 52 -10.27 13.76 -6.89
C ASN A 52 -11.74 14.20 -6.68
N GLN A 53 -12.58 14.23 -7.71
CA GLN A 53 -14.01 14.54 -7.55
C GLN A 53 -14.77 13.45 -6.81
N LEU A 54 -14.35 12.19 -6.94
CA LEU A 54 -15.01 11.03 -6.31
C LEU A 54 -14.50 10.77 -4.89
N TYR A 55 -13.21 11.01 -4.62
CA TYR A 55 -12.55 10.60 -3.38
C TYR A 55 -11.86 11.74 -2.62
N SER A 56 -11.92 12.99 -3.08
CA SER A 56 -11.41 14.10 -2.26
C SER A 56 -12.06 14.11 -0.87
N ASN A 57 -11.29 14.56 0.10
CA ASN A 57 -11.69 14.60 1.51
C ASN A 57 -11.98 13.20 2.09
N GLN A 58 -11.41 12.14 1.50
CA GLN A 58 -11.38 10.77 2.03
C GLN A 58 -9.92 10.28 2.12
N PRO A 59 -9.28 10.32 3.31
CA PRO A 59 -9.81 10.84 4.58
C PRO A 59 -9.95 12.38 4.56
N VAL A 60 -10.62 12.93 5.58
CA VAL A 60 -10.89 14.39 5.65
C VAL A 60 -9.60 15.20 5.52
N GLY A 61 -9.62 16.21 4.64
CA GLY A 61 -8.47 17.05 4.30
C GLY A 61 -7.57 16.50 3.20
N PHE A 62 -7.82 15.29 2.69
CA PHE A 62 -7.03 14.68 1.63
C PHE A 62 -7.48 15.11 0.23
N SER A 63 -6.55 15.13 -0.73
CA SER A 63 -6.83 15.42 -2.14
C SER A 63 -5.81 14.76 -3.05
N PHE A 64 -6.23 14.45 -4.26
CA PHE A 64 -5.39 13.89 -5.32
C PHE A 64 -5.04 14.98 -6.33
N ALA A 65 -3.83 14.91 -6.87
CA ALA A 65 -3.51 15.50 -8.16
C ALA A 65 -3.49 14.40 -9.21
N GLN A 66 -3.93 14.71 -10.42
CA GLN A 66 -3.87 13.76 -11.52
C GLN A 66 -3.51 14.45 -12.83
N THR A 67 -2.86 13.70 -13.71
CA THR A 67 -2.67 14.06 -15.12
C THR A 67 -3.49 13.10 -15.98
N ASN A 68 -4.09 13.62 -17.06
CA ASN A 68 -4.89 12.83 -18.00
C ASN A 68 -6.07 12.11 -17.31
N THR A 69 -6.27 10.83 -17.57
CA THR A 69 -7.48 10.07 -17.28
C THR A 69 -7.23 8.98 -16.26
N VAL A 70 -6.72 9.35 -15.08
CA VAL A 70 -6.85 8.46 -13.92
C VAL A 70 -8.33 8.36 -13.58
N GLU A 71 -8.85 7.14 -13.57
CA GLU A 71 -10.28 6.83 -13.59
C GLU A 71 -10.68 5.91 -12.44
N THR A 72 -11.98 5.83 -12.17
CA THR A 72 -12.56 4.88 -11.21
C THR A 72 -13.38 3.85 -11.96
N LEU A 73 -13.07 2.56 -11.78
CA LEU A 73 -13.81 1.46 -12.36
C LEU A 73 -14.86 0.95 -11.37
N LEU A 74 -15.98 0.45 -11.88
CA LEU A 74 -16.98 -0.30 -11.13
C LEU A 74 -16.79 -1.80 -11.42
N VAL A 75 -16.24 -2.53 -10.47
CA VAL A 75 -15.92 -3.96 -10.60
C VAL A 75 -17.18 -4.79 -10.78
N GLU A 76 -18.18 -4.56 -9.92
CA GLU A 76 -19.47 -5.27 -9.91
C GLU A 76 -20.43 -4.82 -11.03
N GLY A 77 -19.93 -4.09 -12.00
CA GLY A 77 -20.69 -3.65 -13.16
C GLY A 77 -21.16 -4.80 -14.05
N THR A 78 -21.90 -4.46 -15.10
CA THR A 78 -22.45 -5.46 -16.06
C THR A 78 -22.23 -5.05 -17.51
N GLN A 79 -21.62 -3.90 -17.75
CA GLN A 79 -21.50 -3.25 -19.04
C GLN A 79 -20.15 -3.50 -19.72
N ALA A 80 -19.06 -3.52 -18.95
CA ALA A 80 -17.72 -3.76 -19.47
C ALA A 80 -17.63 -5.17 -20.02
N TRP A 81 -17.06 -5.30 -21.21
CA TRP A 81 -16.81 -6.58 -21.87
C TRP A 81 -18.05 -7.46 -22.07
N ALA A 82 -19.25 -6.90 -22.06
CA ALA A 82 -20.50 -7.66 -22.13
C ALA A 82 -20.60 -8.52 -23.42
N LEU A 83 -20.12 -8.00 -24.55
CA LEU A 83 -20.09 -8.74 -25.82
C LEU A 83 -19.14 -9.95 -25.77
N ALA A 84 -17.99 -9.81 -25.10
CA ALA A 84 -17.03 -10.89 -24.91
C ALA A 84 -17.52 -11.94 -23.90
N GLN A 85 -18.47 -11.57 -23.03
CA GLN A 85 -18.98 -12.38 -21.93
C GLN A 85 -20.44 -12.85 -22.14
N SER A 86 -20.85 -13.07 -23.40
CA SER A 86 -22.19 -13.58 -23.75
C SER A 86 -23.36 -12.78 -23.15
N GLY A 87 -23.18 -11.47 -23.00
CA GLY A 87 -24.19 -10.55 -22.46
C GLY A 87 -24.16 -10.36 -20.94
N ASN A 88 -23.33 -11.11 -20.20
CA ASN A 88 -23.14 -10.95 -18.76
C ASN A 88 -21.76 -10.33 -18.48
N GLY A 89 -21.63 -9.03 -18.76
CA GLY A 89 -20.37 -8.28 -18.66
C GLY A 89 -19.89 -8.06 -17.22
N GLY A 90 -19.17 -6.94 -17.05
CA GLY A 90 -18.49 -6.57 -15.82
C GLY A 90 -17.08 -7.12 -15.72
N PHE A 91 -16.29 -6.50 -14.86
CA PHE A 91 -15.00 -7.06 -14.48
C PHE A 91 -15.20 -8.29 -13.58
N LYS A 92 -14.15 -9.11 -13.46
CA LYS A 92 -14.14 -10.30 -12.62
C LYS A 92 -12.97 -10.23 -11.66
N ASP A 93 -13.23 -10.44 -10.39
CA ASP A 93 -12.19 -10.58 -9.38
C ASP A 93 -12.25 -11.96 -8.71
N PRO A 94 -11.50 -12.95 -9.23
CA PRO A 94 -11.48 -14.29 -8.65
C PRO A 94 -10.72 -14.36 -7.31
N GLN A 95 -9.88 -13.38 -6.99
CA GLN A 95 -9.12 -13.35 -5.73
C GLN A 95 -9.90 -12.68 -4.59
N GLY A 96 -10.94 -11.89 -4.91
CA GLY A 96 -11.72 -11.16 -3.90
C GLY A 96 -10.88 -10.11 -3.16
N ILE A 97 -9.91 -9.52 -3.85
CA ILE A 97 -9.03 -8.46 -3.34
C ILE A 97 -9.63 -7.09 -3.64
N ALA A 98 -10.27 -6.95 -4.79
CA ALA A 98 -11.07 -5.78 -5.11
C ALA A 98 -12.35 -5.78 -4.28
N GLY A 99 -12.91 -4.60 -4.07
CA GLY A 99 -14.31 -4.46 -3.72
C GLY A 99 -15.16 -4.12 -4.95
N SER A 100 -16.00 -3.11 -4.78
CA SER A 100 -16.90 -2.58 -5.79
C SER A 100 -16.19 -1.64 -6.75
N TYR A 101 -15.11 -0.98 -6.31
CA TYR A 101 -14.43 0.05 -7.09
C TYR A 101 -12.92 -0.09 -7.03
N VAL A 102 -12.25 0.29 -8.12
CA VAL A 102 -10.78 0.34 -8.19
C VAL A 102 -10.34 1.56 -8.99
N ILE A 103 -9.07 1.94 -8.86
CA ILE A 103 -8.48 3.03 -9.66
C ILE A 103 -7.83 2.44 -10.92
N GLY A 104 -8.14 3.03 -12.08
CA GLY A 104 -7.57 2.67 -13.38
C GLY A 104 -6.57 3.72 -13.89
N MET A 105 -5.52 3.26 -14.57
CA MET A 105 -4.51 4.09 -15.21
C MET A 105 -4.11 3.53 -16.58
N LEU A 106 -3.81 4.44 -17.51
CA LEU A 106 -3.36 4.18 -18.87
C LEU A 106 -1.89 4.60 -19.05
N SER A 107 -1.12 3.81 -19.81
CA SER A 107 0.29 4.11 -20.13
C SER A 107 0.58 4.30 -21.61
N SER A 108 -0.24 3.71 -22.49
CA SER A 108 0.11 3.54 -23.92
C SER A 108 -0.36 4.67 -24.83
N VAL A 109 -1.40 5.41 -24.45
CA VAL A 109 -1.98 6.52 -25.23
C VAL A 109 -1.85 7.84 -24.49
N GLN A 110 -2.01 7.79 -23.17
CA GLN A 110 -1.81 8.90 -22.24
C GLN A 110 -0.90 8.40 -21.14
N ASN A 111 0.01 9.25 -20.67
CA ASN A 111 0.81 8.94 -19.49
C ASN A 111 0.03 9.42 -18.27
N ASP A 112 -0.82 8.56 -17.73
CA ASP A 112 -1.57 8.89 -16.53
C ASP A 112 -0.62 8.96 -15.34
N LEU A 113 -0.81 9.98 -14.50
CA LEU A 113 -0.05 10.16 -13.26
C LEU A 113 -1.03 10.45 -12.14
N LEU A 114 -0.84 9.81 -10.99
CA LEU A 114 -1.56 10.09 -9.76
C LEU A 114 -0.58 10.60 -8.70
N GLY A 115 -0.96 11.67 -8.01
CA GLY A 115 -0.13 12.35 -7.01
C GLY A 115 -0.87 12.53 -5.69
N LEU A 116 -0.18 12.21 -4.60
CA LEU A 116 -0.68 12.28 -3.23
C LEU A 116 0.34 13.04 -2.37
N ALA A 117 -0.08 14.05 -1.62
CA ALA A 117 0.81 14.82 -0.75
C ALA A 117 0.68 14.38 0.71
N PHE A 118 1.82 14.21 1.39
CA PHE A 118 1.88 13.75 2.76
C PHE A 118 2.86 14.59 3.59
N ASN A 119 2.72 14.52 4.90
CA ASN A 119 3.75 14.97 5.83
C ASN A 119 4.27 13.74 6.61
N VAL A 120 5.51 13.34 6.32
CA VAL A 120 6.19 12.21 6.99
C VAL A 120 6.81 12.61 8.33
N GLY A 121 6.76 13.89 8.70
CA GLY A 121 7.40 14.42 9.89
C GLY A 121 8.92 14.21 9.85
N ALA A 122 9.45 13.60 10.90
CA ALA A 122 10.87 13.28 11.02
C ALA A 122 11.19 11.81 10.67
N HIS A 123 10.22 11.05 10.15
CA HIS A 123 10.40 9.64 9.86
C HIS A 123 11.28 9.41 8.63
N GLN A 124 12.04 8.32 8.65
CA GLN A 124 12.95 7.96 7.56
C GLN A 124 12.24 7.43 6.31
N PHE A 125 11.08 6.78 6.45
CA PHE A 125 10.38 6.14 5.34
C PHE A 125 8.94 6.61 5.22
N LEU A 126 8.49 6.78 3.97
CA LEU A 126 7.09 6.64 3.60
C LEU A 126 6.88 5.21 3.10
N ASN A 127 6.19 4.40 3.89
CA ASN A 127 5.82 3.03 3.53
C ASN A 127 4.49 3.02 2.80
N PHE A 128 4.40 2.24 1.73
CA PHE A 128 3.20 2.13 0.90
C PHE A 128 2.88 0.66 0.60
N ASN A 129 1.75 0.19 1.08
CA ASN A 129 1.14 -1.08 0.71
C ASN A 129 -0.04 -0.85 -0.23
N PHE A 130 -0.11 -1.65 -1.30
CA PHE A 130 -1.15 -1.55 -2.34
C PHE A 130 -1.19 -2.81 -3.20
N ASN A 131 -2.29 -2.95 -3.94
CA ASN A 131 -2.45 -3.97 -4.96
C ASN A 131 -2.40 -3.34 -6.36
N ILE A 132 -1.88 -4.11 -7.33
CA ILE A 132 -1.94 -3.78 -8.76
C ILE A 132 -2.44 -4.96 -9.57
N SER A 133 -3.09 -4.69 -10.69
CA SER A 133 -3.53 -5.73 -11.61
C SER A 133 -3.55 -5.27 -13.07
N SER A 134 -3.27 -6.18 -13.99
CA SER A 134 -3.54 -5.98 -15.42
C SER A 134 -5.05 -6.02 -15.66
N ILE A 135 -5.62 -5.00 -16.29
CA ILE A 135 -7.02 -4.96 -16.70
C ILE A 135 -7.14 -4.08 -17.95
N ASP A 136 -8.26 -4.10 -18.65
CA ASP A 136 -8.43 -3.29 -19.85
C ASP A 136 -9.88 -2.80 -20.00
N LEU A 137 -10.04 -1.79 -20.85
CA LEU A 137 -11.35 -1.24 -21.21
C LEU A 137 -11.78 -1.79 -22.58
N ASP A 138 -13.05 -2.17 -22.75
CA ASP A 138 -13.63 -2.45 -24.08
C ASP A 138 -14.33 -1.23 -24.70
N ARG A 139 -14.24 -0.08 -24.01
CA ARG A 139 -14.83 1.20 -24.38
C ARG A 139 -13.78 2.29 -24.38
N TRP A 140 -14.17 3.48 -24.84
CA TRP A 140 -13.33 4.68 -24.77
C TRP A 140 -11.96 4.54 -25.47
N SER A 141 -11.97 3.89 -26.64
CA SER A 141 -10.78 3.60 -27.46
C SER A 141 -9.91 2.44 -26.98
N GLY A 142 -10.30 1.75 -25.90
CA GLY A 142 -9.77 0.44 -25.58
C GLY A 142 -10.18 -0.61 -26.63
N PRO A 143 -9.55 -1.80 -26.62
CA PRO A 143 -8.57 -2.27 -25.65
C PRO A 143 -7.16 -1.69 -25.84
N PHE A 144 -6.47 -1.45 -24.74
CA PHE A 144 -5.12 -0.93 -24.67
C PHE A 144 -4.07 -2.01 -24.34
N VAL A 145 -4.48 -3.09 -23.67
CA VAL A 145 -3.61 -4.22 -23.35
C VAL A 145 -3.39 -5.05 -24.62
N PRO A 146 -2.14 -5.36 -24.98
CA PRO A 146 -1.82 -6.19 -26.15
C PRO A 146 -2.55 -7.54 -26.14
N THR A 147 -2.78 -8.13 -27.32
CA THR A 147 -3.53 -9.40 -27.47
C THR A 147 -2.98 -10.56 -26.63
N ASN A 148 -1.65 -10.60 -26.43
CA ASN A 148 -1.00 -11.65 -25.63
C ASN A 148 -0.89 -11.30 -24.13
N GLY A 149 -1.57 -10.25 -23.70
CA GLY A 149 -1.42 -9.67 -22.37
C GLY A 149 -0.10 -8.91 -22.21
N LEU A 150 -0.04 -8.09 -21.17
CA LEU A 150 1.19 -7.43 -20.74
C LEU A 150 1.09 -7.16 -19.24
N ALA A 151 2.12 -7.56 -18.49
CA ALA A 151 2.20 -7.25 -17.07
C ALA A 151 2.34 -5.73 -16.88
N PRO A 152 1.57 -5.13 -15.96
CA PRO A 152 1.69 -3.72 -15.69
C PRO A 152 2.95 -3.44 -14.87
N THR A 153 3.69 -2.40 -15.23
CA THR A 153 4.83 -1.92 -14.43
C THR A 153 4.53 -0.51 -13.96
N PHE A 154 4.49 -0.32 -12.66
CA PHE A 154 4.32 0.98 -12.03
C PHE A 154 5.64 1.48 -11.46
N ARG A 155 5.92 2.77 -11.62
CA ARG A 155 6.93 3.49 -10.86
C ARG A 155 6.27 4.26 -9.74
N ILE A 156 6.74 4.02 -8.53
CA ILE A 156 6.36 4.75 -7.34
C ILE A 156 7.52 5.65 -6.97
N SER A 157 7.33 6.97 -7.02
CA SER A 157 8.38 7.96 -6.73
C SER A 157 8.00 8.85 -5.56
N LEU A 158 8.97 9.17 -4.72
CA LEU A 158 8.83 10.13 -3.64
C LEU A 158 9.59 11.41 -3.99
N PHE A 159 8.91 12.54 -3.92
CA PHE A 159 9.49 13.86 -4.15
C PHE A 159 9.48 14.69 -2.87
N ASP A 160 10.55 15.44 -2.61
CA ASP A 160 10.54 16.52 -1.62
C ASP A 160 9.52 17.58 -2.04
N ASN A 161 8.69 18.04 -1.11
CA ASN A 161 7.62 19.00 -1.37
C ASN A 161 7.60 20.12 -0.33
N PRO A 162 8.61 21.00 -0.27
CA PRO A 162 8.71 22.02 0.77
C PRO A 162 7.49 22.95 0.83
N GLY A 163 6.79 23.14 -0.30
CA GLY A 163 5.60 23.97 -0.40
C GLY A 163 4.32 23.32 0.17
N GLY A 164 4.33 22.01 0.44
CA GLY A 164 3.18 21.26 0.96
C GLY A 164 1.97 21.18 0.01
N GLY A 165 2.13 21.60 -1.24
CA GLY A 165 1.06 21.61 -2.22
C GLY A 165 0.77 20.21 -2.77
N VAL A 166 -0.48 19.97 -3.17
CA VAL A 166 -0.87 18.73 -3.87
C VAL A 166 -0.45 18.85 -5.33
N GLY A 167 0.25 17.84 -5.85
CA GLY A 167 0.76 17.83 -7.21
C GLY A 167 1.16 16.42 -7.65
N VAL A 168 1.45 16.24 -8.94
CA VAL A 168 1.94 14.98 -9.51
C VAL A 168 3.48 14.91 -9.50
N GLY A 169 4.15 15.58 -8.56
CA GLY A 169 5.61 15.68 -8.46
C GLY A 169 6.12 17.13 -8.58
N GLY A 170 7.39 17.30 -8.99
CA GLY A 170 7.97 18.61 -9.33
C GLY A 170 9.08 19.13 -8.41
N GLY A 171 9.46 18.37 -7.37
CA GLY A 171 10.60 18.65 -6.49
C GLY A 171 11.80 17.75 -6.75
N THR A 172 12.72 17.68 -5.78
CA THR A 172 13.83 16.72 -5.79
C THR A 172 13.28 15.31 -5.59
N VAL A 173 13.64 14.36 -6.45
CA VAL A 173 13.35 12.94 -6.21
C VAL A 173 14.17 12.46 -5.02
N LEU A 174 13.49 11.91 -4.02
CA LEU A 174 14.09 11.33 -2.82
C LEU A 174 14.36 9.84 -3.01
N ASP A 175 13.36 9.11 -3.51
CA ASP A 175 13.46 7.68 -3.79
C ASP A 175 12.46 7.26 -4.89
N SER A 176 12.70 6.11 -5.52
CA SER A 176 11.78 5.53 -6.49
C SER A 176 11.93 4.01 -6.60
N HIS A 177 10.81 3.30 -6.71
CA HIS A 177 10.77 1.85 -6.94
C HIS A 177 9.89 1.52 -8.13
N ASP A 178 10.33 0.55 -8.93
CA ASP A 178 9.50 -0.03 -9.98
C ASP A 178 8.95 -1.38 -9.50
N VAL A 179 7.63 -1.58 -9.62
CA VAL A 179 6.95 -2.84 -9.32
C VAL A 179 6.25 -3.36 -10.57
N THR A 180 6.20 -4.68 -10.76
CA THR A 180 5.62 -5.28 -11.96
C THR A 180 4.64 -6.37 -11.57
N GLY A 181 3.37 -6.23 -11.97
CA GLY A 181 2.33 -7.20 -11.70
C GLY A 181 2.47 -8.47 -12.55
N THR A 182 1.41 -9.27 -12.56
CA THR A 182 1.30 -10.45 -13.42
C THR A 182 0.47 -10.13 -14.67
N VAL A 183 0.59 -11.00 -15.69
CA VAL A 183 -0.28 -10.94 -16.85
C VAL A 183 -1.61 -11.58 -16.48
N ALA A 184 -2.69 -10.79 -16.51
CA ALA A 184 -4.04 -11.28 -16.26
C ALA A 184 -4.46 -12.36 -17.28
N PRO A 185 -5.36 -13.29 -16.90
CA PRO A 185 -5.78 -14.39 -17.77
C PRO A 185 -6.58 -13.92 -19.00
N ASN A 186 -7.22 -12.76 -18.90
CA ASN A 186 -7.90 -12.07 -20.00
C ASN A 186 -8.03 -10.57 -19.66
N LYS A 187 -8.64 -9.80 -20.56
CA LYS A 187 -8.70 -8.33 -20.48
C LYS A 187 -9.67 -7.76 -19.44
N TRP A 188 -10.49 -8.60 -18.81
CA TRP A 188 -11.57 -8.17 -17.90
C TRP A 188 -11.57 -8.91 -16.56
N THR A 189 -10.53 -9.71 -16.31
CA THR A 189 -10.39 -10.49 -15.07
C THR A 189 -9.13 -10.01 -14.37
N PHE A 190 -9.28 -9.52 -13.15
CA PHE A 190 -8.15 -9.13 -12.33
C PHE A 190 -7.29 -10.36 -11.97
N ASP A 191 -5.99 -10.10 -11.92
CA ASP A 191 -4.95 -10.92 -11.30
C ASP A 191 -4.06 -9.98 -10.48
N TRP A 192 -4.35 -9.89 -9.19
CA TRP A 192 -3.78 -8.92 -8.26
C TRP A 192 -2.42 -9.38 -7.73
N SER A 193 -1.48 -8.44 -7.70
CA SER A 193 -0.20 -8.55 -7.01
C SER A 193 -0.14 -7.51 -5.89
N GLU A 194 0.24 -7.93 -4.68
CA GLU A 194 0.43 -7.04 -3.53
C GLU A 194 1.90 -6.61 -3.41
N TYR A 195 2.11 -5.34 -3.07
CA TYR A 195 3.43 -4.78 -2.81
C TYR A 195 3.43 -3.98 -1.52
N THR A 196 4.53 -4.06 -0.78
CA THR A 196 4.86 -3.14 0.31
C THR A 196 6.23 -2.53 0.01
N LEU A 197 6.24 -1.22 -0.22
CA LEU A 197 7.43 -0.44 -0.54
C LEU A 197 7.81 0.45 0.63
N ALA A 198 9.11 0.73 0.77
CA ALA A 198 9.64 1.71 1.70
C ALA A 198 10.41 2.76 0.92
N LEU A 199 9.83 3.94 0.77
CA LEU A 199 10.45 5.06 0.05
C LEU A 199 11.27 5.88 1.04
N ASP A 200 12.58 6.01 0.78
CA ASP A 200 13.48 6.80 1.62
C ASP A 200 13.13 8.29 1.56
N ALA A 201 12.76 8.85 2.71
CA ALA A 201 12.39 10.25 2.88
C ALA A 201 13.50 11.08 3.55
N THR A 202 14.67 10.52 3.90
CA THR A 202 15.71 11.19 4.71
C THR A 202 16.24 12.50 4.10
N GLY A 203 16.10 12.69 2.78
CA GLY A 203 16.46 13.91 2.08
C GLY A 203 15.38 15.00 2.04
N ASN A 204 14.19 14.76 2.62
CA ASN A 204 13.11 15.75 2.64
C ASN A 204 13.49 16.97 3.51
N THR A 205 12.95 18.14 3.16
CA THR A 205 13.38 19.41 3.79
C THR A 205 12.56 19.84 4.99
N ASN A 206 11.28 19.47 5.07
CA ASN A 206 10.37 19.95 6.13
C ASN A 206 9.23 18.97 6.48
N GLY A 207 9.41 17.69 6.17
CA GLY A 207 8.46 16.61 6.35
C GLY A 207 7.49 16.45 5.19
N ASN A 208 7.28 17.47 4.35
CA ASN A 208 6.28 17.40 3.29
C ASN A 208 6.86 16.71 2.04
N VAL A 209 6.11 15.75 1.51
CA VAL A 209 6.50 14.94 0.34
C VAL A 209 5.33 14.76 -0.61
N ILE A 210 5.63 14.42 -1.86
CA ILE A 210 4.65 13.94 -2.84
C ILE A 210 4.99 12.50 -3.21
N LEU A 211 4.02 11.60 -3.03
CA LEU A 211 4.01 10.27 -3.61
C LEU A 211 3.41 10.37 -5.02
N GLN A 212 4.19 10.02 -6.04
CA GLN A 212 3.73 9.89 -7.41
C GLN A 212 3.61 8.41 -7.76
N ILE A 213 2.52 8.07 -8.44
CA ILE A 213 2.27 6.77 -9.03
C ILE A 213 2.17 6.97 -10.54
N ASP A 214 3.02 6.24 -11.28
CA ASP A 214 3.16 6.33 -12.73
C ASP A 214 3.06 4.93 -13.34
N LEU A 215 2.14 4.70 -14.28
CA LEU A 215 2.07 3.44 -15.01
C LEU A 215 3.02 3.52 -16.22
N LEU A 216 4.18 2.88 -16.11
CA LEU A 216 5.19 2.88 -17.17
C LEU A 216 4.83 1.98 -18.34
N GLN A 217 4.19 0.84 -18.06
CA GLN A 217 3.90 -0.21 -19.02
C GLN A 217 2.65 -0.98 -18.59
N GLY A 218 1.94 -1.58 -19.55
CA GLY A 218 0.78 -2.45 -19.31
C GLY A 218 -0.32 -2.21 -20.33
N GLY A 219 -0.37 -1.02 -20.91
CA GLY A 219 -1.51 -0.56 -21.69
C GLY A 219 -2.48 0.13 -20.75
N TYR A 220 -3.30 -0.64 -20.04
CA TYR A 220 -4.16 -0.18 -18.95
C TYR A 220 -3.96 -1.10 -17.74
N ALA A 221 -4.15 -0.58 -16.54
CA ALA A 221 -3.95 -1.32 -15.29
C ALA A 221 -4.81 -0.74 -14.17
N ALA A 222 -5.10 -1.57 -13.17
CA ALA A 222 -5.81 -1.17 -11.97
C ALA A 222 -4.91 -1.20 -10.73
N MET A 223 -5.30 -0.41 -9.75
CA MET A 223 -4.72 -0.40 -8.40
C MET A 223 -5.82 -0.27 -7.36
N ASP A 224 -5.55 -0.78 -6.16
CA ASP A 224 -6.50 -0.75 -5.04
C ASP A 224 -5.79 -0.86 -3.68
N ASN A 225 -6.56 -0.72 -2.58
CA ASN A 225 -6.18 -0.96 -1.19
C ASN A 225 -4.93 -0.19 -0.74
N PHE A 226 -4.99 1.13 -0.81
CA PHE A 226 -3.85 1.98 -0.45
C PHE A 226 -3.74 2.12 1.06
N LEU A 227 -2.65 1.58 1.63
CA LEU A 227 -2.25 1.81 3.01
C LEU A 227 -0.87 2.46 3.06
N ILE A 228 -0.81 3.69 3.56
CA ILE A 228 0.40 4.51 3.58
C ILE A 228 0.70 4.94 5.02
N ALA A 229 1.95 4.75 5.45
CA ALA A 229 2.39 5.13 6.79
C ALA A 229 3.78 5.76 6.77
N ALA A 230 4.06 6.62 7.74
CA ALA A 230 5.41 7.08 8.03
C ALA A 230 6.01 6.27 9.20
N SER A 231 7.25 5.79 9.04
CA SER A 231 7.96 5.03 10.08
C SER A 231 9.47 5.16 9.90
N ASP A 232 10.22 4.91 10.98
CA ASP A 232 11.67 4.72 10.91
C ASP A 232 12.07 3.29 10.51
N THR A 233 11.08 2.44 10.25
CA THR A 233 11.25 1.05 9.84
C THR A 233 10.74 0.86 8.41
N ALA A 234 11.61 0.39 7.52
CA ALA A 234 11.24 0.07 6.15
C ALA A 234 10.17 -1.03 6.10
N GLY A 235 9.09 -0.78 5.36
CA GLY A 235 7.96 -1.70 5.17
C GLY A 235 6.95 -1.73 6.31
N ASP A 236 7.13 -0.92 7.36
CA ASP A 236 6.20 -0.85 8.48
C ASP A 236 5.02 0.09 8.16
N VAL A 237 3.88 -0.50 7.81
CA VAL A 237 2.63 0.20 7.50
C VAL A 237 1.68 0.32 8.70
N GLY A 238 2.13 0.04 9.92
CA GLY A 238 1.32 0.20 11.14
C GLY A 238 0.24 -0.87 11.35
N GLY A 239 0.18 -1.88 10.49
CA GLY A 239 -0.74 -3.03 10.55
C GLY A 239 -0.41 -4.07 11.64
N GLY A 240 0.26 -3.69 12.72
CA GLY A 240 0.67 -4.55 13.84
C GLY A 240 -0.46 -5.00 14.76
N GLY A 241 -1.62 -5.39 14.21
CA GLY A 241 -2.68 -6.12 14.92
C GLY A 241 -2.46 -7.65 14.96
N GLN A 242 -1.38 -8.17 14.36
CA GLN A 242 -0.97 -9.59 14.45
C GLN A 242 0.52 -9.77 14.79
N GLY A 243 1.11 -8.78 15.46
CA GLY A 243 2.51 -8.84 15.83
C GLY A 243 2.89 -7.70 16.74
N VAL A 244 2.19 -7.54 17.86
CA VAL A 244 2.83 -6.95 19.04
C VAL A 244 4.10 -7.79 19.25
N PRO A 245 5.32 -7.22 19.19
CA PRO A 245 6.48 -7.93 19.71
C PRO A 245 6.17 -8.09 21.20
N GLU A 246 5.74 -9.29 21.61
CA GLU A 246 5.47 -9.62 23.02
C GLU A 246 6.71 -9.21 23.83
N PRO A 247 6.67 -8.08 24.57
CA PRO A 247 7.82 -7.68 25.35
C PRO A 247 7.79 -8.61 26.55
N LEU A 248 8.69 -9.59 26.57
CA LEU A 248 9.13 -10.28 27.78
C LEU A 248 8.08 -11.15 28.50
N SER A 249 6.83 -11.27 28.04
CA SER A 249 5.76 -12.04 28.72
C SER A 249 6.11 -13.52 28.89
N ILE A 250 6.66 -14.16 27.84
CA ILE A 250 7.08 -15.57 27.86
C ILE A 250 8.34 -15.75 28.72
N ALA A 251 9.25 -14.77 28.71
CA ALA A 251 10.45 -14.80 29.53
C ALA A 251 10.11 -14.62 31.03
N LEU A 252 9.19 -13.72 31.38
CA LEU A 252 8.68 -13.54 32.74
C LEU A 252 7.91 -14.75 33.24
N LEU A 253 7.09 -15.39 32.40
CA LEU A 253 6.40 -16.63 32.74
C LEU A 253 7.40 -17.78 32.97
N GLY A 254 8.43 -17.88 32.13
CA GLY A 254 9.52 -18.86 32.27
C GLY A 254 10.36 -18.66 33.53
N ILE A 255 10.69 -17.41 33.87
CA ILE A 255 11.42 -17.05 35.10
C ILE A 255 10.55 -17.30 36.34
N GLY A 256 9.24 -16.98 36.28
CA GLY A 256 8.29 -17.25 37.37
C GLY A 256 8.13 -18.74 37.66
N LEU A 257 8.07 -19.58 36.62
CA LEU A 257 8.00 -21.03 36.76
C LEU A 257 9.33 -21.65 37.23
N ALA A 258 10.47 -21.10 36.81
CA ALA A 258 11.78 -21.51 37.31
C ALA A 258 11.97 -21.17 38.79
N ALA A 259 11.51 -19.98 39.23
CA ALA A 259 11.55 -19.56 40.62
C ALA A 259 10.68 -20.46 41.53
N LEU A 260 9.49 -20.88 41.05
CA LEU A 260 8.61 -21.82 41.75
C LEU A 260 9.19 -23.24 41.87
N ARG A 261 9.99 -23.70 40.89
CA ARG A 261 10.69 -25.00 40.99
C ARG A 261 11.87 -24.98 41.97
N VAL A 262 12.55 -23.85 42.12
CA VAL A 262 13.68 -23.71 43.05
C VAL A 262 13.20 -23.60 44.50
N THR A 263 12.06 -22.96 44.77
CA THR A 263 11.47 -22.89 46.12
C THR A 263 10.87 -24.22 46.57
N ARG A 264 10.35 -25.05 45.66
CA ARG A 264 9.76 -26.36 46.00
C ARG A 264 10.76 -27.48 46.30
N ARG A 265 12.04 -27.30 45.96
CA ARG A 265 13.12 -28.28 46.27
C ARG A 265 13.82 -28.04 47.61
N ARG A 266 13.37 -27.04 48.39
CA ARG A 266 13.95 -26.68 49.70
C ARG A 266 13.05 -27.03 50.90
N HIS A 267 12.03 -27.86 50.71
CA HIS A 267 11.29 -28.50 51.80
C HIS A 267 11.47 -30.02 51.73
#